data_AF-A0A8T4K585-F1
#
_entry.id   AF-A0A8T4K585-F1
#
_cell.length_a   1.000
_cell.length_b   1.000
_cell.length_c   1.000
_cell.angle_alpha   90.00
_cell.angle_beta   90.00
_cell.angle_gamma   90.00
#
_symmetry.space_group_name_H-M   'P 1'
#
loop_
_entity.id
_entity.type
_entity.pdbx_description
1 polymer ?
#
loop_
_entity_poly.entity_id
_entity_poly.type
_entity_poly.pdbx_seq_one_letter_code
_entity_poly.pdbx_strand_id
1 'polypeptide(L)'
;MMEKDFYTFEDLVEIVAALRRGCPWDQVQTHESMKKYLVEECSEVLEAIDAGDMDNLCEELGDVLYQIMMHSEMEKEKGNFTAADVVDGICKKMVRRHPHVFGDPETGAPNGTGKSWEELKSLERGLREKERENRKKP
;
A
#
# COMPACT_ATOMS: atom_id res chain seq x y z
N MET A 1 -13.93 -19.04 -8.21
CA MET A 1 -14.23 -17.89 -9.09
C MET A 1 -14.07 -18.37 -10.53
N MET A 2 -14.88 -17.87 -11.48
CA MET A 2 -14.69 -18.17 -12.90
C MET A 2 -13.61 -17.26 -13.48
N GLU A 3 -12.89 -17.75 -14.47
CA GLU A 3 -11.89 -16.97 -15.20
C GLU A 3 -12.54 -15.76 -15.88
N LYS A 4 -11.87 -14.61 -15.86
CA LYS A 4 -12.33 -13.36 -16.47
C LYS A 4 -11.31 -12.87 -17.48
N ASP A 5 -11.79 -12.22 -18.53
CA ASP A 5 -10.94 -11.52 -19.51
C ASP A 5 -10.15 -10.36 -18.88
N PHE A 6 -10.69 -9.76 -17.81
CA PHE A 6 -10.04 -8.70 -17.05
C PHE A 6 -10.43 -8.78 -15.58
N TYR A 7 -9.44 -8.58 -14.69
CA TYR A 7 -9.62 -8.57 -13.25
C TYR A 7 -9.44 -7.17 -12.68
N THR A 8 -10.25 -6.83 -11.68
CA THR A 8 -10.14 -5.54 -10.96
C THR A 8 -9.35 -5.67 -9.66
N PHE A 9 -9.13 -4.55 -8.99
CA PHE A 9 -8.54 -4.54 -7.65
C PHE A 9 -9.40 -5.32 -6.65
N GLU A 10 -10.73 -5.19 -6.71
CA GLU A 10 -11.67 -5.92 -5.88
C GLU A 10 -11.57 -7.43 -6.13
N ASP A 11 -11.39 -7.85 -7.39
CA ASP A 11 -11.16 -9.25 -7.71
C ASP A 11 -9.89 -9.78 -7.04
N LEU A 12 -8.80 -9.02 -7.04
CA LEU A 12 -7.57 -9.40 -6.35
C LEU A 12 -7.79 -9.56 -4.83
N VAL A 13 -8.54 -8.65 -4.21
CA VAL A 13 -8.91 -8.76 -2.79
C VAL A 13 -9.67 -10.06 -2.53
N GLU A 14 -10.61 -10.42 -3.40
CA GLU A 14 -11.37 -11.67 -3.28
C GLU A 14 -10.50 -12.92 -3.50
N ILE A 15 -9.60 -12.88 -4.48
CA ILE A 15 -8.66 -13.96 -4.80
C ILE A 15 -7.74 -14.21 -3.60
N VAL A 16 -7.10 -13.18 -3.07
CA VAL A 16 -6.18 -13.29 -1.93
C VAL A 16 -6.92 -13.83 -0.70
N ALA A 17 -8.13 -13.36 -0.45
CA ALA A 17 -8.98 -13.89 0.62
C ALA A 17 -9.35 -15.37 0.39
N ALA A 18 -9.58 -15.79 -0.86
CA ALA A 18 -9.84 -17.18 -1.19
C ALA A 18 -8.59 -18.07 -1.01
N LEU A 19 -7.41 -17.58 -1.41
CA LEU A 19 -6.12 -18.27 -1.22
C LEU A 19 -5.84 -18.46 0.28
N ARG A 20 -5.94 -17.41 1.08
CA ARG A 20 -5.81 -17.46 2.55
C ARG A 20 -6.78 -18.43 3.22
N ARG A 21 -7.93 -18.73 2.60
CA ARG A 21 -8.90 -19.71 3.12
C ARG A 21 -8.75 -21.11 2.55
N GLY A 22 -8.17 -21.29 1.37
CA GLY A 22 -8.24 -22.54 0.60
C GLY A 22 -6.90 -23.16 0.21
N CYS A 23 -5.82 -22.38 0.18
CA CYS A 23 -4.49 -22.86 -0.16
C CYS A 23 -3.66 -23.13 1.11
N PRO A 24 -3.20 -24.37 1.34
CA PRO A 24 -2.41 -24.70 2.54
C PRO A 24 -1.14 -23.87 2.69
N TRP A 25 -0.50 -23.50 1.58
CA TRP A 25 0.70 -22.68 1.61
C TRP A 25 0.38 -21.25 2.06
N ASP A 26 -0.66 -20.62 1.49
CA ASP A 26 -1.05 -19.25 1.83
C ASP A 26 -1.57 -19.14 3.26
N GLN A 27 -2.34 -20.13 3.73
CA GLN A 27 -2.90 -20.20 5.08
C GLN A 27 -1.85 -20.09 6.19
N VAL A 28 -0.71 -20.76 6.03
CA VAL A 28 0.33 -20.82 7.08
C VAL A 28 1.26 -19.62 7.07
N GLN A 29 1.13 -18.71 6.09
CA GLN A 29 1.99 -17.54 6.01
C GLN A 29 1.75 -16.56 7.16
N THR A 30 2.83 -15.88 7.51
CA THR A 30 2.90 -14.83 8.54
C THR A 30 3.66 -13.63 7.97
N HIS A 31 3.61 -12.48 8.63
CA HIS A 31 4.46 -11.34 8.22
C HIS A 31 5.94 -11.72 8.16
N GLU A 32 6.40 -12.56 9.10
CA GLU A 32 7.80 -12.98 9.18
C GLU A 32 8.23 -13.90 8.04
N SER A 33 7.34 -14.80 7.59
CA SER A 33 7.63 -15.67 6.45
C SER A 33 7.53 -14.92 5.12
N MET A 34 6.66 -13.90 5.03
CA MET A 34 6.42 -13.16 3.79
C MET A 34 7.43 -12.04 3.53
N LYS A 35 8.07 -11.47 4.57
CA LYS A 35 8.95 -10.30 4.41
C LYS A 35 10.10 -10.49 3.42
N LYS A 36 10.61 -11.72 3.26
CA LYS A 36 11.71 -12.01 2.33
C LYS A 36 11.23 -11.89 0.88
N TYR A 37 10.02 -12.38 0.58
CA TYR A 37 9.43 -12.32 -0.75
C TYR A 37 9.20 -10.87 -1.13
N LEU A 38 8.64 -10.04 -0.21
CA LEU A 38 8.51 -8.60 -0.47
C LEU A 38 9.83 -7.91 -0.83
N VAL A 39 10.95 -8.31 -0.24
CA VAL A 39 12.28 -7.77 -0.59
C VAL A 39 12.74 -8.27 -1.95
N GLU A 40 12.48 -9.53 -2.27
CA GLU A 40 12.78 -10.17 -3.56
C GLU A 40 12.00 -9.45 -4.68
N GLU A 41 10.66 -9.36 -4.59
CA GLU A 41 9.83 -8.70 -5.63
C GLU A 41 10.22 -7.23 -5.83
N CYS A 42 10.56 -6.52 -4.74
CA CYS A 42 11.03 -5.14 -4.84
C CYS A 42 12.37 -5.04 -5.56
N SER A 43 13.23 -6.05 -5.44
CA SER A 43 14.51 -6.10 -6.15
C SER A 43 14.28 -6.42 -7.63
N GLU A 44 13.37 -7.32 -7.95
CA GLU A 44 13.00 -7.65 -9.34
C GLU A 44 12.36 -6.46 -10.07
N VAL A 45 11.53 -5.66 -9.38
CA VAL A 45 11.07 -4.36 -9.90
C VAL A 45 12.24 -3.45 -10.27
N LEU A 46 13.27 -3.36 -9.44
CA LEU A 46 14.44 -2.51 -9.71
C LEU A 46 15.24 -3.05 -10.90
N GLU A 47 15.44 -4.37 -10.98
CA GLU A 47 16.11 -5.02 -12.10
C GLU A 47 15.37 -4.79 -13.41
N ALA A 48 14.03 -4.88 -13.42
CA ALA A 48 13.20 -4.59 -14.58
C ALA A 48 13.32 -3.12 -15.04
N ILE A 49 13.37 -2.17 -14.10
CA ILE A 49 13.62 -0.75 -14.39
C ILE A 49 14.99 -0.56 -15.02
N ASP A 50 16.03 -1.14 -14.43
CA ASP A 50 17.42 -1.01 -14.91
C ASP A 50 17.61 -1.64 -16.29
N ALA A 51 16.89 -2.74 -16.57
CA ALA A 51 16.88 -3.40 -17.87
C ALA A 51 16.02 -2.69 -18.92
N GLY A 52 15.13 -1.79 -18.52
CA GLY A 52 14.13 -1.18 -19.39
C GLY A 52 13.08 -2.18 -19.91
N ASP A 53 12.86 -3.27 -19.17
CA ASP A 53 11.91 -4.32 -19.52
C ASP A 53 10.53 -3.98 -18.97
N MET A 54 9.65 -3.48 -19.85
CA MET A 54 8.31 -3.01 -19.46
C MET A 54 7.35 -4.15 -19.15
N ASP A 55 7.52 -5.31 -19.80
CA ASP A 55 6.67 -6.47 -19.58
C ASP A 55 7.00 -7.05 -18.20
N ASN A 56 8.30 -7.24 -17.90
CA ASN A 56 8.73 -7.67 -16.57
C ASN A 56 8.33 -6.65 -15.50
N LEU A 57 8.54 -5.35 -15.74
CA LEU A 57 8.14 -4.32 -14.78
C LEU A 57 6.65 -4.40 -14.41
N CYS A 58 5.77 -4.70 -15.37
CA CYS A 58 4.35 -4.85 -15.11
C CYS A 58 4.05 -6.09 -14.24
N GLU A 59 4.75 -7.20 -14.47
CA GLU A 59 4.65 -8.44 -13.70
C GLU A 59 5.09 -8.21 -12.24
N GLU A 60 6.30 -7.71 -12.04
CA GLU A 60 6.89 -7.53 -10.70
C GLU A 60 6.14 -6.49 -9.85
N LEU A 61 5.60 -5.43 -10.48
CA LEU A 61 4.73 -4.48 -9.78
C LEU A 61 3.43 -5.15 -9.31
N GLY A 62 2.94 -6.15 -10.05
CA GLY A 62 1.84 -7.02 -9.67
C GLY A 62 2.19 -7.88 -8.45
N ASP A 63 3.39 -8.43 -8.39
CA ASP A 63 3.83 -9.25 -7.25
C ASP A 63 4.04 -8.41 -5.99
N VAL A 64 4.61 -7.20 -6.11
CA VAL A 64 4.63 -6.24 -4.99
C VAL A 64 3.21 -5.91 -4.52
N LEU A 65 2.25 -5.73 -5.44
CA LEU A 65 0.85 -5.49 -5.08
C LEU A 65 0.24 -6.71 -4.36
N TYR A 66 0.53 -7.93 -4.81
CA TYR A 66 0.11 -9.17 -4.15
C TYR A 66 0.62 -9.26 -2.71
N GLN A 67 1.90 -8.93 -2.47
CA GLN A 67 2.48 -8.90 -1.13
C GLN A 67 1.73 -7.93 -0.19
N ILE A 68 1.34 -6.75 -0.68
CA ILE A 68 0.53 -5.79 0.08
C ILE A 68 -0.84 -6.37 0.43
N MET A 69 -1.49 -7.06 -0.52
CA MET A 69 -2.79 -7.69 -0.30
C MET A 69 -2.69 -8.84 0.72
N MET A 70 -1.67 -9.69 0.63
CA MET A 70 -1.43 -10.78 1.58
C MET A 70 -1.26 -10.28 3.00
N HIS A 71 -0.45 -9.24 3.21
CA HIS A 71 -0.30 -8.61 4.52
C HIS A 71 -1.61 -7.98 5.03
N SER A 72 -2.39 -7.40 4.13
CA SER A 72 -3.68 -6.79 4.48
C SER A 72 -4.73 -7.84 4.86
N GLU A 73 -4.79 -8.98 4.17
CA GLU A 73 -5.72 -10.06 4.50
C GLU A 73 -5.36 -10.72 5.84
N MET A 74 -4.05 -10.93 6.11
CA MET A 74 -3.59 -11.43 7.43
C MET A 74 -4.01 -10.53 8.59
N GLU A 75 -4.08 -9.21 8.39
CA GLU A 75 -4.49 -8.25 9.42
C GLU A 75 -6.00 -8.10 9.52
N LYS A 76 -6.72 -8.27 8.40
CA LYS A 76 -8.17 -8.35 8.38
C LYS A 76 -8.68 -9.57 9.14
N GLU A 77 -8.03 -10.72 9.00
CA GLU A 77 -8.34 -11.93 9.78
C GLU A 77 -8.21 -11.73 11.29
N LYS A 78 -7.35 -10.81 11.73
CA LYS A 78 -7.16 -10.44 13.14
C LYS A 78 -8.07 -9.29 13.58
N GLY A 79 -8.84 -8.69 12.67
CA GLY A 79 -9.70 -7.54 12.93
C GLY A 79 -8.96 -6.21 13.11
N ASN A 80 -7.74 -6.08 12.58
CA ASN A 80 -6.90 -4.89 12.77
C ASN A 80 -7.15 -3.82 11.69
N PHE A 81 -6.94 -4.17 10.42
CA PHE A 81 -7.19 -3.30 9.26
C PHE A 81 -7.38 -4.12 7.99
N THR A 82 -7.86 -3.49 6.92
CA THR A 82 -8.14 -4.10 5.62
C THR A 82 -7.32 -3.48 4.49
N ALA A 83 -7.34 -4.10 3.31
CA ALA A 83 -6.75 -3.49 2.11
C ALA A 83 -7.38 -2.11 1.78
N ALA A 84 -8.68 -1.93 2.06
CA ALA A 84 -9.35 -0.65 1.88
C ALA A 84 -8.79 0.43 2.82
N ASP A 85 -8.46 0.08 4.07
CA ASP A 85 -7.83 1.02 5.01
C ASP A 85 -6.41 1.41 4.56
N VAL A 86 -5.66 0.47 3.97
CA VAL A 86 -4.33 0.73 3.39
C VAL A 86 -4.45 1.73 2.23
N VAL A 87 -5.39 1.50 1.31
CA VAL A 87 -5.66 2.37 0.15
C VAL A 87 -6.14 3.75 0.61
N ASP A 88 -7.12 3.83 1.50
CA ASP A 88 -7.62 5.09 2.05
C ASP A 88 -6.50 5.89 2.73
N GLY A 89 -5.66 5.22 3.52
CA GLY A 89 -4.53 5.82 4.20
C GLY A 89 -3.49 6.41 3.25
N ILE A 90 -3.17 5.75 2.13
CA ILE A 90 -2.24 6.30 1.13
C ILE A 90 -2.91 7.41 0.30
N CYS A 91 -4.16 7.25 -0.12
CA CYS A 91 -4.91 8.26 -0.88
C CYS A 91 -5.04 9.57 -0.10
N LYS A 92 -5.53 9.54 1.16
CA LYS A 92 -5.62 10.74 2.01
C LYS A 92 -4.26 11.41 2.20
N LYS A 93 -3.20 10.61 2.37
CA LYS A 93 -1.83 11.12 2.51
C LYS A 93 -1.37 11.80 1.22
N MET A 94 -1.66 11.24 0.04
CA MET A 94 -1.27 11.82 -1.25
C MET A 94 -2.04 13.11 -1.52
N VAL A 95 -3.36 13.13 -1.32
CA VAL A 95 -4.19 14.35 -1.47
C VAL A 95 -3.66 15.47 -0.57
N ARG A 96 -3.44 15.18 0.72
CA ARG A 96 -2.94 16.18 1.68
C ARG A 96 -1.54 16.72 1.32
N ARG A 97 -0.66 15.88 0.77
CA ARG A 97 0.73 16.26 0.45
C ARG A 97 0.89 16.95 -0.90
N HIS A 98 -0.15 16.97 -1.74
CA HIS A 98 -0.12 17.60 -3.05
C HIS A 98 -1.27 18.61 -3.20
N PRO A 99 -1.35 19.65 -2.35
CA PRO A 99 -2.40 20.67 -2.46
C PRO A 99 -2.33 21.44 -3.78
N HIS A 100 -1.17 21.47 -4.45
CA HIS A 100 -1.02 22.06 -5.79
C HIS A 100 -1.68 21.23 -6.90
N VAL A 101 -1.93 19.93 -6.66
CA VAL A 101 -2.64 19.04 -7.59
C VAL A 101 -4.12 18.92 -7.22
N PHE A 102 -4.44 18.84 -5.93
CA PHE A 102 -5.78 18.49 -5.43
C PHE A 102 -6.50 19.63 -4.67
N GLY A 103 -5.98 20.86 -4.70
CA GLY A 103 -6.58 22.03 -4.03
C GLY A 103 -7.90 22.49 -4.66
N ASP A 104 -8.67 23.26 -3.89
CA ASP A 104 -10.04 23.68 -4.20
C ASP A 104 -10.12 24.80 -5.27
N PRO A 105 -10.88 24.63 -6.37
CA PRO A 105 -11.19 25.68 -7.34
C PRO A 105 -11.89 26.92 -6.75
N GLU A 106 -12.70 26.78 -5.69
CA GLU A 106 -13.54 27.86 -5.12
C GLU A 106 -12.77 28.81 -4.20
N THR A 107 -11.66 28.37 -3.61
CA THR A 107 -10.80 29.25 -2.78
C THR A 107 -9.77 30.04 -3.59
N GLY A 108 -9.71 29.85 -4.91
CA GLY A 108 -8.92 30.67 -5.81
C GLY A 108 -7.42 30.75 -5.49
N ALA A 109 -6.87 29.77 -4.78
CA ALA A 109 -5.46 29.76 -4.40
C ALA A 109 -4.66 28.68 -5.14
N PRO A 110 -4.38 28.83 -6.45
CA PRO A 110 -3.05 28.53 -6.93
C PRO A 110 -2.13 29.70 -6.53
N ASN A 111 -1.00 29.39 -5.90
CA ASN A 111 0.12 30.30 -5.55
C ASN A 111 0.05 30.95 -4.15
N GLY A 112 0.81 30.39 -3.19
CA GLY A 112 1.17 31.13 -1.99
C GLY A 112 1.49 30.27 -0.77
N THR A 113 2.74 29.80 -0.66
CA THR A 113 3.40 29.36 0.60
C THR A 113 2.61 28.38 1.49
N GLY A 114 2.04 27.34 0.91
CA GLY A 114 1.68 26.13 1.66
C GLY A 114 2.94 25.31 1.91
N LYS A 115 3.16 24.86 3.15
CA LYS A 115 4.35 24.12 3.60
C LYS A 115 4.90 23.15 2.55
N SER A 116 6.22 23.16 2.33
CA SER A 116 6.93 22.24 1.45
C SER A 116 6.55 20.78 1.74
N TRP A 117 6.62 19.92 0.72
CA TRP A 117 6.44 18.47 0.84
C TRP A 117 7.29 17.89 1.99
N GLU A 118 8.51 18.41 2.18
CA GLU A 118 9.42 18.02 3.26
C GLU A 118 8.90 18.42 4.65
N GLU A 119 8.33 19.62 4.77
CA GLU A 119 7.75 20.14 6.01
C GLU A 119 6.52 19.31 6.42
N LEU A 120 5.64 18.96 5.47
CA LEU A 120 4.49 18.08 5.71
C LEU A 120 4.94 16.67 6.13
N LYS A 121 6.00 16.14 5.52
CA LYS A 121 6.58 14.83 5.88
C LYS A 121 7.16 14.83 7.30
N SER A 122 7.80 15.93 7.71
CA SER A 122 8.36 16.11 9.06
C SER A 122 7.27 16.20 10.14
N LEU A 123 6.25 17.04 9.91
CA LEU A 123 5.10 17.18 10.82
C LEU A 123 4.42 15.84 11.11
N GLU A 124 4.22 15.01 10.07
CA GLU A 124 3.62 13.70 10.24
C GLU A 124 4.50 12.70 11.01
N ARG A 125 5.83 12.75 10.87
CA ARG A 125 6.72 11.88 11.67
C ARG A 125 6.58 12.21 13.15
N GLY A 126 6.58 13.50 13.50
CA GLY A 126 6.38 13.94 14.89
C GLY A 126 5.03 13.55 15.47
N LEU A 127 3.95 13.54 14.66
CA LEU A 127 2.64 13.05 15.10
C LEU A 127 2.64 11.53 15.34
N ARG A 128 3.22 10.75 14.41
CA ARG A 128 3.32 9.28 14.55
C ARG A 128 4.20 8.86 15.74
N GLU A 129 5.26 9.61 16.04
CA GLU A 129 6.09 9.37 17.24
C GLU A 129 5.30 9.62 18.52
N LYS A 130 4.58 10.74 18.61
CA LYS A 130 3.70 11.03 19.76
C LYS A 130 2.60 10.00 19.96
N GLU A 131 1.98 9.51 18.88
CA GLU A 131 0.97 8.44 18.95
C GLU A 131 1.56 7.12 19.42
N ARG A 132 2.76 6.76 18.95
CA ARG A 132 3.50 5.56 19.39
C ARG A 132 3.91 5.66 20.86
N GLU A 133 4.32 6.83 21.33
CA GLU A 133 4.63 7.08 22.73
C GLU A 133 3.38 6.99 23.62
N ASN A 134 2.25 7.52 23.16
CA ASN A 134 0.99 7.44 23.90
C ASN A 134 0.44 6.01 23.99
N ARG A 135 0.65 5.15 22.98
CA ARG A 135 0.29 3.72 23.05
C ARG A 135 1.20 2.89 23.97
N LYS A 136 2.36 3.43 24.38
CA LYS A 136 3.32 2.78 25.29
C LYS A 136 3.18 3.23 26.74
N LYS A 137 2.31 4.20 27.04
CA LYS A 137 1.99 4.58 28.42
C LYS A 137 1.02 3.54 29.02
N PRO A 138 1.25 3.10 30.27
CA PRO A 138 0.45 2.07 30.93
C PRO A 138 -1.00 2.52 31.17
#